data_AF-A0A6N2UB84-F1
#
_entry.id   AF-A0A6N2UB84-F1
#
_cell.length_a   1.000
_cell.length_b   1.000
_cell.length_c   1.000
_cell.angle_alpha   90.00
_cell.angle_beta   90.00
_cell.angle_gamma   90.00
#
_symmetry.space_group_name_H-M   'P 1'
#
loop_
_entity.id
_entity.type
_entity.pdbx_description
1 polymer ?
#
loop_
_entity_poly.entity_id
_entity_poly.type
_entity_poly.pdbx_seq_one_letter_code
_entity_poly.pdbx_strand_id
1 'polypeptide(L)' 'MHIISQIKINGEWVDQESIPREEAMKIIAETICRAANNAGFAVDRNEKTA' A
#
# COMPACT_ATOMS: atom_id res chain seq x y z
N MET A 1 10.53 1.30 5.50
CA MET A 1 10.57 0.59 4.21
C MET A 1 10.90 1.65 3.16
N HIS A 2 12.16 1.78 2.75
CA HIS A 2 12.63 2.91 1.94
C HIS A 2 12.27 2.83 0.44
N ILE A 3 11.30 1.99 0.07
CA ILE A 3 10.90 1.80 -1.34
C ILE A 3 9.90 2.87 -1.76
N ILE A 4 9.04 3.33 -0.84
CA ILE A 4 8.01 4.33 -1.13
C ILE A 4 8.34 5.57 -0.29
N SER A 5 8.73 6.65 -0.95
CA SER A 5 9.05 7.93 -0.31
C SER A 5 7.82 8.80 -0.08
N GLN A 6 6.86 8.76 -1.01
CA GLN A 6 5.68 9.63 -1.00
C GLN A 6 4.40 8.85 -1.30
N ILE A 7 3.31 9.29 -0.70
CA ILE A 7 1.97 8.74 -0.86
C ILE A 7 1.04 9.86 -1.30
N LYS A 8 0.17 9.58 -2.27
CA LYS A 8 -0.83 10.55 -2.73
C LYS A 8 -2.10 10.44 -1.88
N ILE A 9 -2.42 11.48 -1.11
CA ILE A 9 -3.60 11.55 -0.24
C ILE A 9 -4.39 12.80 -0.63
N ASN A 10 -5.70 12.66 -0.88
CA ASN A 10 -6.57 13.76 -1.28
C ASN A 10 -6.05 14.59 -2.48
N GLY A 11 -5.29 13.94 -3.37
CA GLY A 11 -4.71 14.60 -4.55
C GLY A 11 -3.32 15.19 -4.35
N GLU A 12 -2.83 15.29 -3.12
CA GLU A 12 -1.54 15.87 -2.78
C GLU A 12 -0.50 14.79 -2.48
N TRP A 13 0.76 15.05 -2.84
CA TRP A 13 1.87 14.17 -2.49
C TRP A 13 2.38 14.51 -1.11
N VAL A 14 2.43 13.51 -0.24
CA VAL A 14 2.81 13.65 1.16
C VAL A 14 3.93 12.65 1.46
N ASP A 15 4.93 13.07 2.24
CA ASP A 15 6.04 12.19 2.61
C ASP A 15 5.56 11.06 3.52
N GLN A 16 6.01 9.83 3.24
CA GLN A 16 5.58 8.63 3.96
C GLN A 16 5.86 8.71 5.47
N GLU A 17 6.90 9.47 5.86
CA GLU A 17 7.32 9.67 7.26
C GLU A 17 6.38 10.60 8.04
N SER A 18 5.59 11.42 7.35
CA SER A 18 4.63 12.33 7.97
C SER A 18 3.27 11.67 8.26
N ILE A 19 3.10 10.41 7.85
CA ILE A 19 1.86 9.64 8.00
C ILE A 19 2.07 8.58 9.09
N PRO A 20 1.07 8.33 9.97
CA PRO A 20 1.14 7.21 10.90
C PRO A 20 1.49 5.91 10.17
N ARG A 21 2.47 5.16 10.70
CA ARG A 21 3.01 3.98 10.02
C ARG A 21 1.93 2.98 9.62
N GLU A 22 0.95 2.75 10.48
CA GLU A 22 -0.15 1.82 10.23
C GLU A 22 -1.02 2.25 9.04
N GLU A 23 -1.37 3.54 8.98
CA GLU A 23 -2.13 4.11 7.86
C GLU A 23 -1.33 4.05 6.55
N ALA A 24 -0.05 4.44 6.59
CA ALA A 24 0.83 4.36 5.43
C ALA A 24 0.92 2.92 4.90
N MET A 25 1.10 1.93 5.78
CA MET A 25 1.16 0.52 5.39
C MET A 25 -0.15 0.03 4.79
N LYS A 26 -1.31 0.46 5.32
CA LYS A 26 -2.62 0.11 4.76
C LYS A 26 -2.77 0.65 3.33
N ILE A 27 -2.46 1.92 3.12
CA ILE A 27 -2.54 2.56 1.80
C ILE A 27 -1.60 1.87 0.81
N ILE A 28 -0.36 1.60 1.23
CA ILE A 28 0.64 0.91 0.39
C ILE A 28 0.15 -0.49 0.02
N ALA A 29 -0.30 -1.28 0.99
CA ALA A 29 -0.75 -2.64 0.75
C ALA A 29 -1.93 -2.69 -0.24
N GLU A 30 -2.93 -1.84 -0.04
CA GLU A 30 -4.06 -1.73 -0.96
C GLU A 30 -3.64 -1.31 -2.37
N THR A 31 -2.70 -0.37 -2.48
CA THR A 31 -2.20 0.13 -3.77
C THR A 31 -1.42 -0.95 -4.50
N ILE A 32 -0.53 -1.67 -3.82
CA ILE A 32 0.23 -2.78 -4.38
C ILE A 32 -0.72 -3.90 -4.84
N CYS A 33 -1.71 -4.27 -4.02
CA CYS A 33 -2.69 -5.29 -4.42
C CYS A 33 -3.46 -4.89 -5.68
N ARG A 34 -3.88 -3.62 -5.78
CA ARG A 34 -4.55 -3.09 -6.99
C ARG A 34 -3.64 -3.13 -8.20
N ALA A 35 -2.38 -2.71 -8.05
CA ALA A 35 -1.40 -2.74 -9.14
C ALA A 35 -1.11 -4.17 -9.61
N ALA A 36 -0.95 -5.11 -8.68
CA ALA A 36 -0.74 -6.53 -8.98
C ALA A 36 -1.92 -7.13 -9.75
N ASN A 37 -3.15 -6.87 -9.29
CA ASN A 37 -4.37 -7.31 -10.00
C ASN A 37 -4.44 -6.73 -11.42
N ASN A 38 -4.13 -5.43 -11.59
CA ASN A 38 -4.12 -4.80 -12.92
C ASN A 38 -3.03 -5.36 -13.85
N ALA A 39 -1.93 -5.86 -13.29
CA ALA A 39 -0.87 -6.52 -14.04
C ALA A 39 -1.18 -8.00 -14.37
N GLY A 40 -2.33 -8.53 -13.91
CA GLY A 40 -2.78 -9.91 -14.18
C GLY A 40 -2.38 -10.92 -13.11
N PHE A 41 -1.81 -10.48 -11.99
CA PHE A 41 -1.54 -11.36 -10.84
C PHE A 41 -2.81 -11.54 -9.99
N ALA A 42 -3.04 -12.74 -9.50
CA ALA A 42 -4.06 -13.01 -8.50
C ALA A 42 -3.44 -12.89 -7.10
N VAL A 43 -4.08 -12.11 -6.22
CA VAL A 43 -3.70 -12.05 -4.81
C VAL A 43 -4.41 -13.16 -4.05
N ASP A 44 -3.67 -14.18 -3.63
CA ASP A 44 -4.18 -15.21 -2.74
C ASP A 44 -4.20 -14.67 -1.30
N ARG A 45 -5.41 -14.32 -0.83
CA ARG A 45 -5.65 -13.99 0.58
C ARG A 45 -5.97 -15.27 1.35
N ASN A 46 -5.03 -16.20 1.37
CA ASN A 46 -5.07 -17.25 2.36
C ASN A 46 -4.89 -16.59 3.73
N GLU A 47 -6.01 -16.34 4.42
CA GLU A 47 -6.03 -16.05 5.84
C GLU A 47 -5.31 -17.21 6.52
N LYS A 48 -4.06 -17.01 6.94
CA LYS A 48 -3.46 -17.89 7.93
C LYS A 48 -4.23 -17.67 9.22
N THR A 49 -5.36 -18.35 9.38
CA THR A 49 -5.86 -18.72 10.69
C THR A 49 -4.73 -19.48 11.38
N ALA A 50 -4.30 -18.93 12.51
CA ALA A 50 -3.16 -19.38 13.31
C ALA A 50 -3.22 -20.86 13.68
#